data_AF-C2ET35-F1
#
_entry.id   AF-C2ET35-F1
#
_cell.length_a   1.000
_cell.length_b   1.000
_cell.length_c   1.000
_cell.angle_alpha   90.00
_cell.angle_beta   90.00
_cell.angle_gamma   90.00
#
_symmetry.space_group_name_H-M   'P 1'
#
loop_
_entity.id
_entity.type
_entity.pdbx_description
1 polymer ?
#
loop_
_entity_poly.entity_id
_entity_poly.type
_entity_poly.pdbx_seq_one_letter_code
_entity_poly.pdbx_strand_id
1 'polypeptide(L)' 'STNAQLLQVGVLGTGELNITTGGIVKARDTQIALNDKSKGDVRVDGQNSLLETFNMYVGTSGTGTLTLTNNGTLNVEGG' A
#
# COMPACT_ATOMS: atom_id res chain seq x y z
N SER A 1 -6.93 -19.60 -5.13
CA SER A 1 -6.82 -18.89 -6.42
C SER A 1 -5.57 -18.03 -6.40
N THR A 2 -4.48 -18.51 -6.99
CA THR A 2 -3.12 -17.94 -6.91
C THR A 2 -2.92 -16.82 -7.93
N ASN A 3 -3.72 -15.76 -7.85
CA ASN A 3 -3.36 -14.53 -8.56
C ASN A 3 -2.32 -13.82 -7.71
N ALA A 4 -1.09 -13.73 -8.21
CA ALA A 4 -0.07 -12.82 -7.69
C ALA A 4 -0.56 -11.38 -7.94
N GLN A 5 -1.50 -10.89 -7.14
CA GLN A 5 -1.94 -9.51 -7.20
C GLN A 5 -0.85 -8.65 -6.55
N LEU A 6 0.00 -8.09 -7.41
CA LEU A 6 1.00 -7.12 -7.03
C LEU A 6 0.38 -5.72 -7.08
N LEU A 7 0.40 -5.01 -5.95
CA LEU A 7 0.09 -3.58 -5.88
C LEU A 7 1.39 -2.78 -5.91
N GLN A 8 1.52 -1.87 -6.87
CA GLN A 8 2.68 -0.98 -7.00
C GLN A 8 2.23 0.48 -6.92
N VAL A 9 2.84 1.24 -6.00
CA VAL A 9 2.58 2.67 -5.83
C VAL A 9 3.90 3.43 -5.98
N GLY A 10 4.00 4.23 -7.04
CA GLY A 10 5.15 5.10 -7.27
C GLY A 10 6.46 4.36 -7.47
N VAL A 11 6.48 3.22 -8.18
CA VAL A 11 7.69 2.39 -8.32
C VAL A 11 8.76 3.03 -9.21
N LEU A 12 8.40 3.68 -10.31
CA LEU A 12 9.35 4.32 -11.26
C LEU A 12 9.24 5.86 -11.29
N GLY A 13 8.53 6.45 -10.33
CA GLY A 13 8.22 7.88 -10.30
C GLY A 13 7.42 8.22 -9.06
N THR A 14 6.48 9.16 -9.16
CA THR A 14 5.57 9.49 -8.05
C THR A 14 4.24 8.78 -8.23
N GLY A 15 3.71 8.16 -7.18
CA GLY A 15 2.38 7.56 -7.17
C GLY A 15 1.67 7.75 -5.84
N GLU A 16 0.35 7.80 -5.89
CA GLU A 16 -0.51 7.97 -4.72
C GLU A 16 -1.66 6.96 -4.77
N LEU A 17 -2.00 6.40 -3.61
CA LEU A 17 -3.19 5.56 -3.42
C LEU A 17 -3.95 6.02 -2.18
N ASN A 18 -5.19 6.49 -2.36
CA ASN A 18 -6.11 6.77 -1.27
C ASN A 18 -7.16 5.66 -1.15
N ILE A 19 -7.25 5.06 0.03
CA ILE A 19 -8.27 4.09 0.40
C ILE A 19 -9.15 4.76 1.45
N THR A 20 -10.28 5.30 1.03
CA THR A 20 -11.18 6.10 1.86
C THR A 20 -12.58 5.51 1.90
N THR A 21 -13.44 6.00 2.80
CA THR A 21 -14.90 5.74 2.79
C THR A 21 -15.26 4.24 2.81
N GLY A 22 -14.51 3.42 3.54
CA GLY A 22 -14.75 1.97 3.61
C GLY A 22 -14.20 1.20 2.40
N GLY A 23 -13.33 1.81 1.60
CA GLY A 23 -12.66 1.17 0.48
C GLY A 23 -11.79 0.00 0.92
N ILE A 24 -11.73 -1.05 0.09
CA ILE A 24 -10.94 -2.26 0.38
C ILE A 24 -10.01 -2.53 -0.80
N VAL A 25 -8.72 -2.60 -0.52
CA VAL A 25 -7.69 -3.05 -1.47
C VAL A 25 -7.05 -4.30 -0.92
N LYS A 26 -7.02 -5.36 -1.73
CA LYS A 26 -6.36 -6.63 -1.40
C LYS A 26 -5.28 -6.90 -2.44
N ALA A 27 -4.09 -7.23 -1.96
CA ALA A 27 -2.96 -7.57 -2.83
C ALA A 27 -2.10 -8.63 -2.17
N ARG A 28 -1.62 -9.62 -2.92
CA ARG A 28 -0.65 -10.57 -2.37
C ARG A 28 0.63 -9.83 -1.93
N ASP A 29 1.17 -9.01 -2.81
CA ASP A 29 2.41 -8.27 -2.58
C ASP A 29 2.14 -6.78 -2.77
N THR A 30 2.55 -5.93 -1.82
CA THR A 30 2.43 -4.47 -1.91
C THR A 30 3.82 -3.83 -1.91
N GLN A 31 4.10 -3.00 -2.92
CA GLN A 31 5.36 -2.28 -3.10
C GLN A 31 5.11 -0.78 -3.24
N ILE A 32 5.68 0.02 -2.35
CA ILE A 32 5.57 1.47 -2.33
C ILE A 32 6.97 2.06 -2.50
N ALA A 33 7.21 2.80 -3.58
CA ALA A 33 8.49 3.46 -3.88
C ALA A 33 9.72 2.54 -3.88
N LEU A 34 9.73 1.53 -4.77
CA LEU A 34 10.79 0.51 -4.77
C LEU A 34 12.14 1.01 -5.32
N ASN A 35 12.14 1.93 -6.30
CA ASN A 35 13.36 2.35 -7.01
C ASN A 35 13.93 3.68 -6.50
N ASP A 36 15.21 3.93 -6.80
CA ASP A 36 15.87 5.18 -6.45
C ASP A 36 15.11 6.40 -7.00
N LYS A 37 15.07 7.47 -6.21
CA LYS A 37 14.33 8.73 -6.49
C LYS A 37 12.82 8.59 -6.70
N SER A 38 12.26 7.39 -6.54
CA SER A 38 10.82 7.16 -6.63
C SER A 38 10.10 7.62 -5.35
N LYS A 39 8.82 7.98 -5.46
CA LYS A 39 7.98 8.40 -4.33
C LYS A 39 6.63 7.73 -4.37
N GLY A 40 6.21 7.14 -3.26
CA GLY A 40 4.93 6.46 -3.15
C GLY A 40 4.23 6.91 -1.88
N ASP A 41 2.99 7.34 -1.98
CA ASP A 41 2.16 7.73 -0.84
C ASP A 41 0.89 6.89 -0.81
N VAL A 42 0.67 6.14 0.25
CA VAL A 42 -0.54 5.36 0.46
C VAL A 42 -1.23 5.85 1.71
N ARG A 43 -2.52 6.18 1.61
CA ARG A 43 -3.33 6.61 2.74
C ARG A 43 -4.54 5.69 2.90
N VAL A 44 -4.69 5.08 4.07
CA VAL A 44 -5.88 4.30 4.44
C VAL A 44 -6.62 5.08 5.52
N ASP A 45 -7.80 5.56 5.18
CA ASP A 45 -8.51 6.55 5.96
C ASP A 45 -9.98 6.20 6.16
N GLY A 46 -10.43 6.26 7.41
CA GLY A 46 -11.82 6.04 7.78
C GLY A 46 -12.11 4.62 8.23
N GLN A 47 -13.16 4.51 9.05
CA GLN A 47 -13.66 3.24 9.55
C GLN A 47 -13.95 2.27 8.41
N ASN A 48 -13.52 1.01 8.58
CA ASN A 48 -13.67 -0.07 7.59
C ASN A 48 -12.87 0.09 6.30
N SER A 49 -12.08 1.16 6.14
CA SER A 49 -11.10 1.23 5.04
C SER A 49 -9.96 0.25 5.31
N LEU A 50 -9.61 -0.56 4.32
CA LEU A 50 -8.67 -1.68 4.47
C LEU A 50 -7.66 -1.75 3.33
N LEU A 51 -6.40 -1.85 3.69
CA LEU A 51 -5.36 -2.45 2.86
C LEU A 51 -5.00 -3.81 3.43
N GLU A 52 -5.27 -4.88 2.69
CA GLU A 52 -4.90 -6.25 3.06
C GLU A 52 -3.79 -6.75 2.15
N THR A 53 -2.71 -7.26 2.75
CA THR A 53 -1.60 -7.81 1.97
C THR A 53 -0.88 -8.98 2.64
N PHE A 54 -0.14 -9.76 1.86
CA PHE A 54 0.67 -10.85 2.41
C PHE A 54 2.12 -10.40 2.65
N ASN A 55 2.76 -9.77 1.66
CA ASN A 55 4.07 -9.14 1.82
C ASN A 55 3.97 -7.63 1.55
N MET A 56 4.69 -6.83 2.33
CA MET A 56 4.71 -5.37 2.17
C MET A 56 6.14 -4.83 2.16
N TYR A 57 6.43 -3.96 1.19
CA TYR A 57 7.68 -3.22 1.05
C TYR A 57 7.37 -1.73 0.89
N VAL A 58 7.94 -0.90 1.78
CA VAL A 58 7.72 0.55 1.79
C VAL A 58 9.06 1.25 1.78
N GLY A 59 9.32 2.04 0.73
CA GLY A 59 10.51 2.87 0.60
C GLY A 59 11.81 2.07 0.55
N THR A 60 11.86 0.98 -0.24
CA THR A 60 13.06 0.13 -0.31
C THR A 60 14.28 0.89 -0.82
N SER A 61 14.16 1.58 -1.96
CA SER A 61 15.21 2.48 -2.47
C SER A 61 14.69 3.91 -2.68
N GLY A 62 13.37 4.09 -2.81
CA GLY A 62 12.73 5.39 -2.91
C GLY A 62 12.19 5.89 -1.57
N THR A 63 11.37 6.95 -1.62
CA THR A 63 10.65 7.45 -0.45
C THR A 63 9.21 6.97 -0.46
N GLY A 64 8.90 5.95 0.35
CA GLY A 64 7.56 5.40 0.50
C GLY A 64 6.94 5.83 1.83
N THR A 65 5.67 6.23 1.79
CA THR A 65 4.86 6.51 2.99
C THR A 65 3.60 5.67 2.96
N LEU A 66 3.24 5.07 4.09
CA LEU A 66 1.93 4.49 4.34
C LEU A 66 1.35 5.15 5.59
N THR A 67 0.22 5.84 5.42
CA THR A 67 -0.45 6.57 6.50
C THR A 67 -1.79 5.92 6.80
N LEU A 68 -2.04 5.61 8.08
CA LEU A 68 -3.32 5.12 8.58
C LEU A 68 -3.99 6.21 9.43
N THR A 69 -5.19 6.63 9.06
CA THR A 69 -5.96 7.65 9.79
C THR A 69 -7.41 7.25 10.00
N ASN A 70 -8.08 7.87 10.97
CA ASN A 70 -9.52 7.72 11.22
C ASN A 70 -10.03 6.27 11.26
N ASN A 71 -9.28 5.36 11.91
CA ASN A 71 -9.57 3.93 12.01
C ASN A 71 -9.42 3.12 10.70
N GLY A 72 -8.67 3.63 9.72
CA GLY A 72 -8.20 2.85 8.58
C GLY A 72 -7.27 1.71 9.04
N THR A 73 -7.37 0.55 8.38
CA THR A 73 -6.69 -0.69 8.79
C THR A 73 -5.71 -1.16 7.72
N LEU A 74 -4.50 -1.53 8.16
CA LEU A 74 -3.59 -2.38 7.40
C LEU A 74 -3.65 -3.79 8.00
N ASN A 75 -3.89 -4.81 7.18
CA ASN A 75 -3.79 -6.21 7.56
C ASN A 75 -2.65 -6.88 6.79
N VAL A 76 -1.67 -7.44 7.49
CA VAL A 76 -0.55 -8.19 6.87
C VAL A 76 -0.67 -9.66 7.29
N GLU A 77 -0.99 -10.52 6.34
CA GLU A 77 -1.32 -11.94 6.58
C GLU A 77 -0.08 -12.85 6.60
N GLY A 78 1.02 -12.42 5.99
CA GLY A 78 2.30 -13.14 5.96
C GLY A 78 3.31 -12.51 6.91
N GLY A 79 3.54 -13.17 8.06
CA GLY A 79 4.62 -12.84 9.00
C GLY A 79 5.73 -13.88 8.95
#